data_AF-A0A417CVY3-F1
#
_entry.id   AF-A0A417CVY3-F1
#
_cell.length_a   1.000
_cell.length_b   1.000
_cell.length_c   1.000
_cell.angle_alpha   90.00
_cell.angle_beta   90.00
_cell.angle_gamma   90.00
#
_symmetry.space_group_name_H-M   'P 1'
#
loop_
_entity.id
_entity.type
_entity.pdbx_description
1 polymer ?
#
loop_
_entity_poly.entity_id
_entity_poly.type
_entity_poly.pdbx_seq_one_letter_code
_entity_poly.pdbx_strand_id
1 'polypeptide(L)'
;MIWRSRLRHRKIMDKGDRKLHASKAHKEEESFLNRRKELFRRLPKIDRLMGRELTKELTEQYGYRAVLEAARKVEEQLRDAMRQQILVEEKPAVFLDTSGLSGQKDGLPVKLSDLKALPETTLDYTEYVLQEMKRLLAHRSQRQMQRVINATGVILHTNLGRAPLGDRLVSELVPLMTGYTNLELNLEDGKRGSRYDHFAENLCKLTGAEAAIAVITTRQQCCSC
;
A
#
# COMPACT_ATOMS: atom_id res chain seq x y z
N MET A 1 36.11 44.02 -15.28
CA MET A 1 37.32 44.39 -16.06
C MET A 1 38.48 43.55 -15.57
N ILE A 2 39.20 42.93 -16.51
CA ILE A 2 40.59 42.43 -16.38
C ILE A 2 40.75 41.04 -15.74
N TRP A 3 40.60 40.04 -16.61
CA TRP A 3 41.52 38.91 -16.69
C TRP A 3 42.98 39.38 -16.69
N ARG A 4 43.81 38.92 -15.74
CA ARG A 4 45.24 38.67 -15.97
C ARG A 4 45.87 37.75 -14.92
N SER A 5 46.17 36.54 -15.38
CA SER A 5 47.47 35.86 -15.21
C SER A 5 47.82 35.22 -13.85
N ARG A 6 47.58 33.91 -13.74
CA ARG A 6 48.56 32.99 -13.12
C ARG A 6 48.44 31.55 -13.63
N LEU A 7 48.81 31.35 -14.89
CA LEU A 7 49.25 30.05 -15.39
C LEU A 7 50.74 29.90 -15.07
N ARG A 8 51.08 29.10 -14.05
CA ARG A 8 52.34 28.34 -13.98
C ARG A 8 52.32 27.33 -12.82
N HIS A 9 51.78 26.15 -13.11
CA HIS A 9 52.44 24.86 -12.87
C HIS A 9 51.53 23.76 -13.42
N ARG A 10 51.51 23.62 -14.75
CA ARG A 10 50.97 22.42 -15.38
C ARG A 10 52.02 21.34 -15.17
N LYS A 11 51.90 20.57 -14.08
CA LYS A 11 52.60 19.29 -13.94
C LYS A 11 52.19 18.47 -15.15
N ILE A 12 53.12 18.26 -16.07
CA ILE A 12 52.94 17.33 -17.18
C ILE A 12 52.84 15.96 -16.53
N MET A 13 51.61 15.45 -16.38
CA MET A 13 51.37 14.08 -15.96
C MET A 13 51.93 13.14 -17.02
N ASP A 14 52.92 12.35 -16.61
CA ASP A 14 53.62 11.39 -17.44
C ASP A 14 52.66 10.30 -17.97
N LYS A 15 52.98 9.74 -19.15
CA LYS A 15 52.12 8.71 -19.80
C LYS A 15 51.98 7.44 -18.95
N GLY A 16 52.90 7.19 -18.02
CA GLY A 16 52.86 6.09 -17.04
C GLY A 16 51.73 6.24 -16.00
N ASP A 17 51.52 7.45 -15.47
CA ASP A 17 50.53 7.71 -14.42
C ASP A 17 49.08 7.62 -14.94
N ARG A 18 48.84 8.00 -16.21
CA ARG A 18 47.52 7.80 -16.85
C ARG A 18 47.15 6.33 -16.98
N LYS A 19 48.12 5.45 -17.27
CA LYS A 19 47.87 4.00 -17.35
C LYS A 19 47.57 3.40 -15.98
N LEU A 20 48.26 3.85 -14.93
CA LEU A 20 48.03 3.42 -13.54
C LEU A 20 46.67 3.88 -12.98
N HIS A 21 46.25 5.12 -13.25
CA HIS A 21 44.94 5.62 -12.85
C HIS A 21 43.78 4.97 -13.62
N ALA A 22 43.93 4.75 -14.94
CA ALA A 22 42.93 4.04 -15.73
C ALA A 22 42.79 2.56 -15.30
N SER A 23 43.90 1.90 -14.95
CA SER A 23 43.90 0.51 -14.49
C SER A 23 43.32 0.34 -13.07
N LYS A 24 43.51 1.32 -12.17
CA LYS A 24 42.87 1.34 -10.85
C LYS A 24 41.36 1.61 -10.94
N ALA A 25 40.95 2.59 -11.73
CA ALA A 25 39.53 2.89 -11.95
C ALA A 25 38.77 1.70 -12.56
N HIS A 26 39.36 1.02 -13.55
CA HIS A 26 38.78 -0.19 -14.13
C HIS A 26 38.66 -1.36 -13.12
N LYS A 27 39.65 -1.54 -12.23
CA LYS A 27 39.58 -2.56 -11.17
C LYS A 27 38.53 -2.24 -10.11
N GLU A 28 38.34 -0.96 -9.78
CA GLU A 28 37.32 -0.50 -8.84
C GLU A 28 35.91 -0.65 -9.43
N GLU A 29 35.71 -0.29 -10.70
CA GLU A 29 34.45 -0.53 -11.44
C GLU A 29 34.11 -2.02 -11.53
N GLU A 30 35.09 -2.88 -11.83
CA GLU A 30 34.88 -4.33 -11.94
C GLU A 30 34.54 -4.97 -10.59
N SER A 31 35.21 -4.55 -9.52
CA SER A 31 34.92 -4.93 -8.13
C SER A 31 33.51 -4.50 -7.69
N PHE A 32 33.09 -3.29 -8.07
CA PHE A 32 31.76 -2.76 -7.79
C PHE A 32 30.66 -3.52 -8.55
N LEU A 33 30.89 -3.80 -9.85
CA LEU A 33 29.97 -4.58 -10.67
C LEU A 33 29.79 -6.01 -10.13
N ASN A 34 30.86 -6.60 -9.60
CA ASN A 34 30.83 -7.92 -8.99
C ASN A 34 30.09 -7.93 -7.64
N ARG A 35 30.31 -6.92 -6.77
CA ARG A 35 29.54 -6.77 -5.51
C ARG A 35 28.05 -6.59 -5.78
N ARG A 36 27.69 -5.78 -6.78
CA ARG A 36 26.30 -5.60 -7.22
C ARG A 36 25.66 -6.92 -7.67
N LYS A 37 26.37 -7.71 -8.49
CA LYS A 37 25.90 -9.03 -8.95
C LYS A 37 25.71 -9.99 -7.77
N GLU A 38 26.61 -9.96 -6.79
CA GLU A 38 26.56 -10.84 -5.63
C GLU A 38 25.40 -10.49 -4.68
N LEU A 39 25.08 -9.21 -4.51
CA LEU A 39 23.90 -8.76 -3.75
C LEU A 39 22.58 -9.20 -4.39
N PHE A 40 22.42 -9.03 -5.71
CA PHE A 40 21.21 -9.45 -6.41
C PHE A 40 21.02 -10.97 -6.45
N ARG A 41 22.11 -11.76 -6.36
CA ARG A 41 22.03 -13.23 -6.30
C ARG A 41 21.43 -13.75 -5.00
N ARG A 42 21.46 -12.96 -3.93
CA ARG A 42 20.94 -13.34 -2.61
C ARG A 42 19.43 -13.09 -2.45
N LEU A 43 18.79 -12.41 -3.40
CA LEU A 43 17.33 -12.23 -3.39
C LEU A 43 16.61 -13.56 -3.65
N PRO A 44 15.59 -13.90 -2.84
CA PRO A 44 14.79 -15.09 -3.06
C PRO A 44 13.99 -14.95 -4.36
N LYS A 45 13.95 -16.02 -5.17
CA LYS A 45 13.03 -16.09 -6.30
C LYS A 45 11.59 -16.21 -5.79
N ILE A 46 10.66 -15.43 -6.35
CA ILE A 46 9.24 -15.46 -5.98
C ILE A 46 8.69 -16.89 -6.05
N ASP A 47 8.98 -17.66 -7.10
CA ASP A 47 8.45 -19.02 -7.25
C ASP A 47 8.88 -19.93 -6.09
N ARG A 48 10.13 -19.78 -5.62
CA ARG A 48 10.65 -20.54 -4.48
C ARG A 48 10.04 -20.08 -3.16
N LEU A 49 9.70 -18.80 -3.06
CA LEU A 49 9.04 -18.21 -1.89
C LEU A 49 7.58 -18.67 -1.81
N MET A 50 6.86 -18.70 -2.93
CA MET A 50 5.48 -19.19 -3.01
C MET A 50 5.35 -20.69 -2.71
N GLY A 51 6.41 -21.48 -2.93
CA GLY A 51 6.44 -22.91 -2.62
C GLY A 51 6.65 -23.27 -1.14
N ARG A 52 6.93 -22.28 -0.26
CA ARG A 52 7.15 -22.52 1.18
C ARG A 52 5.84 -22.66 1.95
N GLU A 53 5.87 -23.44 3.02
CA GLU A 53 4.71 -23.70 3.88
C GLU A 53 4.08 -22.42 4.44
N LEU A 54 4.92 -21.51 4.97
CA LEU A 54 4.47 -20.21 5.48
C LEU A 54 3.74 -19.35 4.43
N THR A 55 4.05 -19.50 3.14
CA THR A 55 3.39 -18.75 2.07
C THR A 55 2.08 -19.40 1.65
N LYS A 56 1.94 -20.72 1.84
CA LYS A 56 0.67 -21.43 1.65
C LYS A 56 -0.34 -21.02 2.71
N GLU A 57 0.06 -20.95 3.98
CA GLU A 57 -0.79 -20.44 5.07
C GLU A 57 -1.31 -19.03 4.74
N LEU A 58 -0.43 -18.13 4.26
CA LEU A 58 -0.83 -16.79 3.83
C LEU A 58 -1.77 -16.81 2.61
N THR A 59 -1.60 -17.78 1.71
CA THR A 59 -2.44 -17.94 0.51
C THR A 59 -3.84 -18.40 0.89
N GLU A 60 -3.97 -19.28 1.88
CA GLU A 60 -5.26 -19.69 2.44
C GLU A 60 -5.96 -18.53 3.13
N GLN A 61 -5.22 -17.70 3.89
CA GLN A 61 -5.81 -16.60 4.66
C GLN A 61 -6.17 -15.37 3.80
N TYR A 62 -5.33 -14.99 2.83
CA TYR A 62 -5.45 -13.73 2.09
C TYR A 62 -5.73 -13.91 0.58
N GLY A 63 -5.69 -15.15 0.08
CA GLY A 63 -5.84 -15.47 -1.34
C GLY A 63 -4.54 -15.33 -2.15
N TYR A 64 -4.35 -16.23 -3.11
CA TYR A 64 -3.11 -16.35 -3.89
C TYR A 64 -2.66 -15.05 -4.56
N ARG A 65 -3.60 -14.32 -5.20
CA ARG A 65 -3.27 -13.08 -5.91
C ARG A 65 -2.72 -12.01 -4.98
N ALA A 66 -3.30 -11.86 -3.78
CA ALA A 66 -2.87 -10.85 -2.83
C ALA A 66 -1.46 -11.16 -2.30
N VAL A 67 -1.18 -12.43 -2.00
CA VAL A 67 0.14 -12.88 -1.54
C VAL A 67 1.20 -12.70 -2.63
N LEU A 68 0.87 -13.05 -3.88
CA LEU A 68 1.78 -12.86 -5.01
C LEU A 68 2.09 -11.38 -5.27
N GLU A 69 1.09 -10.50 -5.21
CA GLU A 69 1.28 -9.05 -5.32
C GLU A 69 2.16 -8.52 -4.18
N ALA A 70 1.96 -9.01 -2.95
CA ALA A 70 2.79 -8.64 -1.82
C ALA A 70 4.24 -9.08 -2.03
N ALA A 71 4.48 -10.33 -2.45
CA ALA A 71 5.82 -10.85 -2.72
C ALA A 71 6.56 -10.01 -3.77
N ARG A 72 5.89 -9.72 -4.90
CA ARG A 72 6.44 -8.88 -5.98
C ARG A 72 6.80 -7.49 -5.48
N LYS A 73 5.91 -6.87 -4.70
CA LYS A 73 6.11 -5.52 -4.19
C LYS A 73 7.30 -5.45 -3.23
N VAL A 74 7.45 -6.43 -2.33
CA VAL A 74 8.58 -6.47 -1.39
C VAL A 74 9.89 -6.74 -2.11
N GLU A 75 9.90 -7.65 -3.10
CA GLU A 75 11.10 -7.90 -3.90
C GLU A 75 11.52 -6.65 -4.70
N GLU A 76 10.56 -5.93 -5.30
CA GLU A 76 10.81 -4.69 -6.02
C GLU A 76 11.37 -3.60 -5.08
N GLN A 77 10.77 -3.43 -3.90
CA GLN A 77 11.27 -2.50 -2.88
C GLN A 77 12.70 -2.84 -2.43
N LEU A 78 13.02 -4.11 -2.24
CA LEU A 78 14.38 -4.54 -1.91
C LEU A 78 15.34 -4.28 -3.07
N ARG A 79 14.93 -4.58 -4.31
CA ARG A 79 15.72 -4.33 -5.51
C ARG A 79 16.03 -2.85 -5.66
N ASP A 80 15.07 -1.99 -5.40
CA ASP A 80 15.24 -0.53 -5.48
C ASP A 80 16.07 0.02 -4.32
N ALA A 81 15.88 -0.47 -3.09
CA ALA A 81 16.73 -0.13 -1.96
C ALA A 81 18.20 -0.51 -2.20
N MET A 82 18.45 -1.70 -2.75
CA MET A 82 19.79 -2.14 -3.15
C MET A 82 20.37 -1.25 -4.27
N ARG A 83 19.57 -0.87 -5.27
CA ARG A 83 20.00 0.06 -6.32
C ARG A 83 20.38 1.43 -5.75
N GLN A 84 19.61 1.95 -4.79
CA GLN A 84 19.87 3.25 -4.17
C GLN A 84 21.10 3.21 -3.24
N GLN A 85 21.29 2.16 -2.45
CA GLN A 85 22.51 1.99 -1.63
C GLN A 85 23.78 1.95 -2.47
N ILE A 86 23.72 1.31 -3.63
CA ILE A 86 24.82 1.23 -4.60
C ILE A 86 25.16 2.62 -5.19
N LEU A 87 24.19 3.55 -5.25
CA LEU A 87 24.41 4.92 -5.70
C LEU A 87 24.95 5.85 -4.58
N VAL A 88 24.70 5.53 -3.31
CA VAL A 88 25.11 6.35 -2.15
C VAL A 88 26.59 6.14 -1.76
N GLU A 89 27.20 5.01 -2.12
CA GLU A 89 28.64 4.74 -1.88
C GLU A 89 29.58 5.71 -2.63
N GLU A 90 29.09 6.56 -3.54
CA GLU A 90 29.91 7.61 -4.19
C GLU A 90 29.89 9.00 -3.52
N LYS A 91 29.07 9.25 -2.47
CA LYS A 91 29.18 10.44 -1.57
C LYS A 91 28.03 10.45 -0.55
N PRO A 92 28.29 10.39 0.76
CA PRO A 92 27.22 10.49 1.75
C PRO A 92 26.95 11.96 2.05
N ALA A 93 25.96 12.51 1.37
CA ALA A 93 25.14 13.57 1.93
C ALA A 93 23.77 13.47 1.26
N VAL A 94 22.73 13.15 2.04
CA VAL A 94 21.57 14.03 2.23
C VAL A 94 20.50 13.34 3.09
N PHE A 95 19.93 14.18 3.94
CA PHE A 95 18.78 14.02 4.82
C PHE A 95 17.49 13.69 4.05
N LEU A 96 16.63 12.85 4.64
CA LEU A 96 15.24 12.74 4.25
C LEU A 96 14.39 13.56 5.23
N ASP A 97 13.87 14.68 4.75
CA ASP A 97 12.83 15.46 5.42
C ASP A 97 11.50 14.72 5.30
N THR A 98 10.96 14.32 6.44
CA THR A 98 9.63 13.70 6.57
C THR A 98 8.66 14.75 7.10
N SER A 99 8.20 15.64 6.23
CA SER A 99 7.06 16.51 6.53
C SER A 99 5.90 16.12 5.62
N GLY A 100 4.99 15.30 6.17
CA GLY A 100 3.77 14.91 5.48
C GLY A 100 3.01 13.76 6.13
N LEU A 101 2.32 14.06 7.24
CA LEU A 101 1.14 13.37 7.81
C LEU A 101 1.36 12.27 8.87
N SER A 102 1.03 12.67 10.11
CA SER A 102 0.59 11.91 11.28
C SER A 102 1.53 10.85 11.89
N GLY A 103 2.51 11.30 12.68
CA GLY A 103 2.34 11.29 14.13
C GLY A 103 2.33 9.96 14.91
N GLN A 104 2.79 8.83 14.35
CA GLN A 104 3.06 7.63 15.16
C GLN A 104 4.41 7.01 14.76
N LYS A 105 5.42 7.27 15.59
CA LYS A 105 6.80 6.79 15.44
C LYS A 105 6.94 5.38 16.02
N ASP A 106 6.47 4.37 15.30
CA ASP A 106 6.87 2.97 15.57
C ASP A 106 7.38 2.31 14.28
N GLY A 107 8.29 3.01 13.61
CA GLY A 107 9.18 2.41 12.61
C GLY A 107 10.53 2.21 13.26
N LEU A 108 10.96 0.97 13.47
CA LEU A 108 12.28 0.67 14.02
C LEU A 108 13.35 1.14 13.01
N PRO A 109 14.19 2.14 13.36
CA PRO A 109 15.21 2.64 12.46
C PRO A 109 16.41 1.69 12.51
N VAL A 110 16.57 0.81 11.52
CA VAL A 110 17.83 0.06 11.39
C VAL A 110 18.87 0.99 10.78
N LYS A 111 19.65 1.66 11.62
CA LYS A 111 20.87 2.34 11.19
C LYS A 111 21.94 1.29 10.92
N LEU A 112 22.60 1.35 9.77
CA LEU A 112 23.70 0.44 9.45
C LEU A 112 24.93 0.63 10.35
N SER A 113 24.98 1.69 11.16
CA SER A 113 25.97 1.84 12.23
C SER A 113 25.79 0.81 13.36
N ASP A 114 24.60 0.22 13.50
CA ASP A 114 24.31 -0.81 14.50
C ASP A 114 24.61 -2.23 13.98
N LEU A 115 24.95 -2.38 12.69
CA LEU A 115 25.42 -3.64 12.11
C LEU A 115 26.89 -3.98 12.45
N LYS A 116 27.58 -3.11 13.19
CA LYS A 116 28.97 -3.36 13.60
C LYS A 116 29.10 -4.23 14.85
N ALA A 117 27.99 -4.61 15.48
CA ALA A 117 27.95 -5.45 16.67
C ALA A 117 27.00 -6.65 16.53
N LEU A 118 26.85 -7.19 15.31
CA LEU A 118 26.22 -8.48 15.10
C LEU A 118 27.25 -9.43 14.48
N PRO A 119 27.34 -10.68 14.97
CA PRO A 119 28.21 -11.69 14.36
C PRO A 119 27.82 -11.86 12.89
N GLU A 120 28.66 -12.52 12.08
CA GLU A 120 28.45 -12.79 10.65
C GLU A 120 27.22 -13.66 10.32
N THR A 121 26.10 -13.50 11.03
CA THR A 121 24.80 -14.06 10.72
C THR A 121 24.24 -13.38 9.48
N THR A 122 24.33 -14.11 8.39
CA THR A 122 23.72 -13.86 7.10
C THR A 122 22.25 -13.47 7.30
N LEU A 123 21.89 -12.22 7.01
CA LEU A 123 20.49 -11.80 6.97
C LEU A 123 19.79 -12.63 5.89
N ASP A 124 18.94 -13.59 6.26
CA ASP A 124 18.16 -14.37 5.29
C ASP A 124 17.10 -13.44 4.69
N TYR A 125 17.37 -12.92 3.50
CA TYR A 125 16.42 -12.10 2.73
C TYR A 125 15.07 -12.80 2.58
N THR A 126 15.02 -14.13 2.63
CA THR A 126 13.76 -14.87 2.62
C THR A 126 12.89 -14.56 3.83
N GLU A 127 13.47 -14.57 5.03
CA GLU A 127 12.75 -14.28 6.27
C GLU A 127 12.28 -12.83 6.30
N TYR A 128 13.14 -11.89 5.88
CA TYR A 128 12.76 -10.49 5.75
C TYR A 128 11.57 -10.30 4.79
N VAL A 129 11.63 -10.93 3.60
CA VAL A 129 10.55 -10.82 2.62
C VAL A 129 9.24 -11.38 3.17
N LEU A 130 9.28 -12.50 3.89
CA LEU A 130 8.11 -13.11 4.52
C LEU A 130 7.48 -12.20 5.58
N GLN A 131 8.30 -11.58 6.45
CA GLN A 131 7.81 -10.66 7.47
C GLN A 131 7.17 -9.41 6.85
N GLU A 132 7.80 -8.83 5.83
CA GLU A 132 7.28 -7.63 5.19
C GLU A 132 6.00 -7.95 4.36
N MET A 133 5.93 -9.12 3.73
CA MET A 133 4.69 -9.61 3.11
C MET A 133 3.55 -9.72 4.13
N LYS A 134 3.80 -10.34 5.29
CA LYS A 134 2.81 -10.44 6.38
C LYS A 134 2.32 -9.06 6.80
N ARG A 135 3.24 -8.11 6.96
CA ARG A 135 2.91 -6.72 7.31
C ARG A 135 2.01 -6.09 6.26
N LEU A 136 2.37 -6.15 4.98
CA LEU A 136 1.57 -5.57 3.89
C LEU A 136 0.18 -6.19 3.78
N LEU A 137 0.07 -7.51 3.92
CA LEU A 137 -1.19 -8.23 3.87
C LEU A 137 -2.10 -7.86 5.06
N ALA A 138 -1.55 -7.78 6.28
CA ALA A 138 -2.29 -7.35 7.45
C ALA A 138 -2.85 -5.92 7.31
N HIS A 139 -2.05 -4.98 6.80
CA HIS A 139 -2.50 -3.61 6.54
C HIS A 139 -3.59 -3.56 5.47
N ARG A 140 -3.55 -4.43 4.46
CA ARG A 140 -4.59 -4.53 3.44
C ARG A 140 -5.91 -5.00 4.05
N SER A 141 -5.87 -5.98 4.96
CA SER A 141 -7.07 -6.44 5.67
C SER A 141 -7.67 -5.39 6.59
N GLN A 142 -6.85 -4.56 7.24
CA GLN A 142 -7.34 -3.43 8.06
C GLN A 142 -8.07 -2.35 7.25
N ARG A 143 -7.83 -2.26 5.92
CA ARG A 143 -8.56 -1.34 5.04
C ARG A 143 -9.91 -1.87 4.56
N GLN A 144 -10.21 -3.13 4.83
CA GLN A 144 -11.51 -3.70 4.48
C GLN A 144 -12.55 -3.26 5.50
N MET A 145 -13.80 -3.10 5.06
CA MET A 145 -14.91 -2.89 6.00
C MET A 145 -15.08 -4.15 6.84
N GLN A 146 -15.10 -3.97 8.16
CA GLN A 146 -15.24 -5.06 9.13
C GLN A 146 -16.24 -4.65 10.21
N ARG A 147 -16.87 -5.65 10.84
CA ARG A 147 -17.72 -5.41 12.00
C ARG A 147 -16.85 -4.93 13.17
N VAL A 148 -17.34 -3.93 13.89
CA VAL A 148 -16.67 -3.33 15.05
C VAL A 148 -17.61 -3.30 16.25
N ILE A 149 -17.03 -3.25 17.45
CA ILE A 149 -17.78 -3.09 18.71
C ILE A 149 -17.81 -1.60 19.05
N ASN A 150 -19.00 -1.01 19.15
CA ASN A 150 -19.15 0.38 19.58
C ASN A 150 -19.16 0.47 21.11
N ALA A 151 -18.05 0.94 21.68
CA ALA A 151 -17.90 1.20 23.13
C ALA A 151 -17.94 2.69 23.49
N THR A 152 -18.33 3.56 22.55
CA THR A 152 -18.31 5.03 22.75
C THR A 152 -19.53 5.57 23.49
N GLY A 153 -20.60 4.78 23.59
CA GLY A 153 -21.91 5.24 24.07
C GLY A 153 -22.72 6.08 23.08
N VAL A 154 -22.15 6.45 21.92
CA VAL A 154 -22.85 7.19 20.86
C VAL A 154 -23.69 6.22 20.02
N ILE A 155 -25.01 6.37 20.05
CA ILE A 155 -25.95 5.50 19.31
C ILE A 155 -25.85 5.72 17.79
N LEU A 156 -26.03 6.96 17.32
CA LEU A 156 -25.91 7.31 15.90
C LEU A 156 -24.50 7.76 15.56
N HIS A 157 -23.58 6.80 15.47
CA HIS A 157 -22.17 7.10 15.23
C HIS A 157 -21.86 7.20 13.73
N THR A 158 -21.57 8.42 13.24
CA THR A 158 -21.33 8.69 11.81
C THR A 158 -20.17 7.89 11.23
N ASN A 159 -19.04 7.80 11.95
CA ASN A 159 -17.88 7.03 11.50
C ASN A 159 -18.10 5.50 11.51
N LEU A 160 -19.08 4.99 12.28
CA LEU A 160 -19.37 3.55 12.39
C LEU A 160 -20.60 3.12 11.59
N GLY A 161 -21.12 3.99 10.70
CA GLY A 161 -22.22 3.64 9.80
C GLY A 161 -23.63 3.97 10.30
N ARG A 162 -23.77 4.82 11.34
CA ARG A 162 -25.06 5.28 11.88
C ARG A 162 -25.89 4.13 12.48
N ALA A 163 -27.13 3.92 12.01
CA ALA A 163 -28.05 2.94 12.58
C ALA A 163 -27.78 1.55 11.99
N PRO A 164 -27.43 0.54 12.81
CA PRO A 164 -27.33 -0.84 12.35
C PRO A 164 -28.72 -1.38 11.98
N LEU A 165 -28.78 -2.28 10.99
CA LEU A 165 -30.00 -3.00 10.63
C LEU A 165 -30.21 -4.19 11.58
N GLY A 166 -31.45 -4.43 12.01
CA GLY A 166 -31.79 -5.58 12.84
C GLY A 166 -31.82 -6.90 12.05
N ASP A 167 -31.54 -8.01 12.72
CA ASP A 167 -31.41 -9.34 12.09
C ASP A 167 -32.64 -9.75 11.28
N ARG A 168 -33.85 -9.45 11.79
CA ARG A 168 -35.10 -9.70 11.07
C ARG A 168 -35.13 -8.99 9.71
N LEU A 169 -34.83 -7.69 9.69
CA LEU A 169 -34.81 -6.90 8.45
C LEU A 169 -33.75 -7.41 7.48
N VAL A 170 -32.56 -7.76 7.98
CA VAL A 170 -31.49 -8.34 7.14
C VAL A 170 -31.95 -9.66 6.52
N SER A 171 -32.62 -10.52 7.30
CA SER A 171 -33.11 -11.82 6.80
C SER A 171 -34.16 -11.69 5.69
N GLU A 172 -35.01 -10.66 5.76
CA GLU A 172 -36.01 -10.34 4.73
C GLU A 172 -35.36 -9.70 3.49
N LEU A 173 -34.28 -8.94 3.67
CA LEU A 173 -33.59 -8.23 2.57
C LEU A 173 -32.69 -9.15 1.72
N VAL A 174 -32.02 -10.12 2.33
CA VAL A 174 -31.05 -10.99 1.63
C VAL A 174 -31.66 -11.66 0.39
N PRO A 175 -32.85 -12.31 0.43
CA PRO A 175 -33.47 -12.89 -0.75
C PRO A 175 -33.73 -11.87 -1.88
N LEU A 176 -34.17 -10.65 -1.51
CA LEU A 176 -34.45 -9.57 -2.47
C LEU A 176 -33.19 -9.06 -3.18
N MET A 177 -32.01 -9.13 -2.54
CA MET A 177 -30.75 -8.70 -3.14
C MET A 177 -30.15 -9.74 -4.09
N THR A 178 -30.55 -11.00 -3.97
CA THR A 178 -30.01 -12.12 -4.77
C THR A 178 -30.83 -12.48 -6.00
N GLY A 179 -31.97 -11.80 -6.24
CA GLY A 179 -32.88 -12.10 -7.34
C GLY A 179 -33.53 -10.86 -7.96
N TYR A 180 -34.36 -11.08 -8.97
CA TYR A 180 -35.19 -10.02 -9.55
C TYR A 180 -36.33 -9.66 -8.60
N THR A 181 -36.65 -8.37 -8.53
CA THR A 181 -37.76 -7.84 -7.73
C THR A 181 -38.71 -7.05 -8.60
N ASN A 182 -39.92 -6.82 -8.11
CA ASN A 182 -40.93 -5.97 -8.74
C ASN A 182 -40.66 -4.47 -8.54
N LEU A 183 -39.38 -4.06 -8.45
CA LEU A 183 -38.96 -2.70 -8.11
C LEU A 183 -39.63 -1.62 -8.97
N GLU A 184 -39.78 -1.86 -10.27
CA GLU A 184 -40.48 -0.98 -11.21
C GLU A 184 -41.54 -1.75 -12.02
N LEU A 185 -42.12 -2.82 -11.46
CA LEU A 185 -43.16 -3.65 -12.11
C LEU A 185 -44.40 -3.72 -11.23
N ASN A 186 -45.56 -3.34 -11.77
CA ASN A 186 -46.83 -3.58 -11.12
C ASN A 186 -47.27 -5.02 -11.40
N LEU A 187 -47.52 -5.79 -10.33
CA LEU A 187 -47.92 -7.19 -10.44
C LEU A 187 -49.39 -7.38 -10.82
N GLU A 188 -50.23 -6.37 -10.65
CA GLU A 188 -51.66 -6.43 -10.96
C GLU A 188 -51.93 -6.37 -12.48
N ASP A 189 -51.22 -5.49 -13.18
CA ASP A 189 -51.42 -5.27 -14.63
C ASP A 189 -50.20 -5.66 -15.49
N GLY A 190 -49.09 -6.05 -14.87
CA GLY A 190 -47.86 -6.48 -15.55
C GLY A 190 -47.10 -5.34 -16.24
N LYS A 191 -47.46 -4.08 -16.00
CA LYS A 191 -46.82 -2.92 -16.64
C LYS A 191 -45.73 -2.31 -15.76
N ARG A 192 -44.95 -1.41 -16.36
CA ARG A 192 -43.94 -0.63 -15.63
C ARG A 192 -44.63 0.26 -14.61
N GLY A 193 -44.24 0.13 -13.34
CA GLY A 193 -44.69 0.92 -12.21
C GLY A 193 -43.62 1.87 -11.67
N SER A 194 -43.99 2.71 -10.71
CA SER A 194 -43.05 3.60 -10.03
C SER A 194 -42.45 2.92 -8.80
N ARG A 195 -41.12 3.07 -8.61
CA ARG A 195 -40.44 2.51 -7.42
C ARG A 195 -40.90 3.13 -6.10
N TYR A 196 -41.52 4.31 -6.15
CA TYR A 196 -41.98 5.03 -4.97
C TYR A 196 -43.27 4.44 -4.42
N ASP A 197 -44.02 3.72 -5.26
CA ASP A 197 -45.33 3.17 -4.92
C ASP A 197 -45.23 2.15 -3.78
N HIS A 198 -44.07 1.48 -3.65
CA HIS A 198 -43.77 0.52 -2.58
C HIS A 198 -43.73 1.12 -1.17
N PHE A 199 -43.53 2.44 -1.01
CA PHE A 199 -43.37 3.05 0.31
C PHE A 199 -44.11 4.37 0.52
N ALA A 200 -44.51 5.08 -0.56
CA ALA A 200 -45.10 6.40 -0.47
C ALA A 200 -46.37 6.40 0.38
N GLU A 201 -47.26 5.41 0.18
CA GLU A 201 -48.50 5.29 0.97
C GLU A 201 -48.21 5.12 2.46
N ASN A 202 -47.24 4.27 2.81
CA ASN A 202 -46.84 4.06 4.20
C ASN A 202 -46.26 5.34 4.82
N LEU A 203 -45.44 6.09 4.08
CA LEU A 203 -44.90 7.37 4.55
C LEU A 203 -46.00 8.42 4.74
N CYS A 204 -46.95 8.54 3.81
CA CYS A 204 -48.09 9.45 3.94
C CYS A 204 -48.95 9.08 5.17
N LYS A 205 -49.22 7.78 5.38
CA LYS A 205 -49.94 7.29 6.58
C LYS A 205 -49.22 7.63 7.89
N LEU A 206 -47.89 7.52 7.92
CA LEU A 206 -47.09 7.80 9.13
C LEU A 206 -46.94 9.29 9.41
N THR A 207 -46.90 10.13 8.37
CA THR A 207 -46.59 11.57 8.49
C THR A 207 -47.80 12.48 8.39
N GLY A 208 -48.91 12.01 7.81
CA GLY A 208 -50.06 12.83 7.43
C GLY A 208 -49.83 13.70 6.18
N ALA A 209 -48.70 13.54 5.49
CA ALA A 209 -48.41 14.29 4.26
C ALA A 209 -49.28 13.83 3.08
N GLU A 210 -49.54 14.73 2.13
CA GLU A 210 -50.32 14.42 0.92
C GLU A 210 -49.55 13.51 -0.06
N ALA A 211 -48.22 13.63 -0.09
CA ALA A 211 -47.35 12.83 -0.94
C ALA A 211 -45.95 12.66 -0.32
N ALA A 212 -45.25 11.58 -0.69
CA ALA A 212 -43.91 11.28 -0.19
C ALA A 212 -42.97 10.80 -1.31
N ILE A 213 -41.71 11.24 -1.25
CA ILE A 213 -40.63 10.81 -2.14
C ILE A 213 -39.37 10.56 -1.32
N ALA A 214 -38.59 9.54 -1.70
CA ALA A 214 -37.28 9.29 -1.12
C ALA A 214 -36.18 9.52 -2.16
N VAL A 215 -35.12 10.20 -1.73
CA VAL A 215 -33.89 10.41 -2.49
C VAL A 215 -32.73 9.78 -1.73
N ILE A 216 -31.58 9.61 -2.39
CA ILE A 216 -30.43 8.86 -1.88
C ILE A 216 -29.96 9.33 -0.50
N THR A 217 -29.90 10.64 -0.26
CA THR A 217 -29.52 11.21 1.03
C THR A 217 -30.10 12.62 1.18
N THR A 218 -30.23 13.09 2.42
CA THR A 218 -30.79 14.42 2.74
C THR A 218 -29.82 15.57 2.49
N ARG A 219 -28.62 15.30 2.00
CA ARG A 219 -27.59 16.31 1.76
C ARG A 219 -27.96 17.15 0.54
N GLN A 220 -28.40 18.39 0.74
CA GLN A 220 -28.36 19.42 -0.31
C GLN A 220 -26.90 19.88 -0.48
N GLN A 221 -26.31 19.62 -1.64
CA GLN A 221 -25.06 20.28 -2.01
C GLN A 221 -25.38 21.76 -2.28
N CYS A 222 -25.16 22.62 -1.28
CA CYS A 222 -24.87 24.02 -1.59
C CYS A 222 -23.48 24.03 -2.24
N CYS A 223 -23.45 24.08 -3.57
CA CYS A 223 -22.25 24.45 -4.30
C CYS A 223 -21.95 25.92 -3.98
N SER A 224 -21.08 26.16 -3.00
CA SER A 224 -20.36 27.43 -2.92
C SER A 224 -19.32 27.42 -4.04
N CYS A 225 -19.60 28.13 -5.14
CA CYS A 225 -18.63 28.49 -6.15
C CYS A 225 -17.55 29.42 -5.58
#